data_AF-A0A2Z6N3I9-F1
#
_entry.id   AF-A0A2Z6N3I9-F1
#
_cell.length_a   1.000
_cell.length_b   1.000
_cell.length_c   1.000
_cell.angle_alpha   90.00
_cell.angle_beta   90.00
_cell.angle_gamma   90.00
#
_symmetry.space_group_name_H-M   'P 1'
#
loop_
_entity.id
_entity.type
_entity.pdbx_description
1 polymer ?
#
loop_
_entity_poly.entity_id
_entity_poly.type
_entity_poly.pdbx_seq_one_letter_code
_entity_poly.pdbx_strand_id
1 'polypeptide(L)'
;MGADPMEKFMRELYSDLEMVYVGHLCLSWEFLHWEYEKALKIWESDQYGLRRFNEVAGEFQQFQVLLQRFIENEPFQGPRVENYARNRCAMRNLLQVPVIKGVHQYSSA
;
A
#
# COMPACT_ATOMS: atom_id res chain seq x y z
N MET A 1 1.94 19.47 38.23
CA MET A 1 0.85 18.55 37.86
C MET A 1 1.41 17.60 36.82
N GLY A 2 1.59 16.32 37.17
CA GLY A 2 2.01 15.30 36.20
C GLY A 2 0.88 15.02 35.22
N ALA A 3 1.22 14.73 33.96
CA ALA A 3 0.24 14.30 32.97
C ALA A 3 -0.54 13.09 33.49
N ASP A 4 -1.85 13.09 33.28
CA ASP A 4 -2.71 11.96 33.62
C ASP A 4 -2.20 10.69 32.90
N PRO A 5 -2.04 9.55 33.58
CA PRO A 5 -1.57 8.31 32.95
C PRO A 5 -2.31 7.95 31.66
N MET A 6 -3.60 8.28 31.55
CA MET A 6 -4.39 8.06 30.34
C MET A 6 -3.96 8.98 29.18
N GLU A 7 -3.65 10.25 29.45
CA GLU A 7 -3.13 11.17 28.43
C GLU A 7 -1.79 10.72 27.87
N LYS A 8 -0.91 10.22 28.74
CA LYS A 8 0.37 9.65 28.31
C LYS A 8 0.16 8.44 27.42
N PHE A 9 -0.70 7.50 27.83
CA PHE A 9 -1.02 6.30 27.04
C PHE A 9 -1.59 6.66 25.67
N MET A 10 -2.53 7.62 25.61
CA MET A 10 -3.09 8.07 24.33
C MET A 10 -2.00 8.62 23.41
N ARG A 11 -1.10 9.49 23.91
CA ARG A 11 -0.01 10.04 23.10
C ARG A 11 0.90 8.95 22.52
N GLU A 12 1.28 7.97 23.34
CA GLU A 12 2.11 6.84 22.90
C GLU A 12 1.39 6.04 21.80
N LEU A 13 0.10 5.72 21.99
CA LEU A 13 -0.70 5.03 20.99
C LEU A 13 -0.79 5.80 19.67
N TYR A 14 -1.03 7.12 19.70
CA TYR A 14 -1.06 7.95 18.49
C TYR A 14 0.30 7.97 17.78
N SER A 15 1.40 8.03 18.53
CA SER A 15 2.76 7.96 17.99
C SER A 15 3.01 6.64 17.27
N ASP A 16 2.59 5.52 17.87
CA ASP A 16 2.74 4.19 17.28
C ASP A 16 1.90 4.05 16.00
N LEU A 17 0.65 4.54 16.01
CA LEU A 17 -0.21 4.52 14.84
C LEU A 17 0.33 5.40 13.70
N GLU A 18 0.88 6.57 14.01
CA GLU A 18 1.56 7.45 13.04
C GLU A 18 2.78 6.74 12.45
N MET A 19 3.60 6.08 13.27
CA MET A 19 4.75 5.31 12.80
C MET A 19 4.34 4.19 11.84
N VAL A 20 3.28 3.45 12.19
CA VAL A 20 2.73 2.39 11.31
C VAL A 20 2.18 2.97 10.02
N TYR A 21 1.49 4.11 10.08
CA TYR A 21 0.95 4.78 8.89
C TYR A 21 2.04 5.22 7.93
N VAL A 22 3.01 6.01 8.42
CA VAL A 22 4.12 6.53 7.62
C VAL A 22 4.98 5.39 7.09
N GLY A 23 5.30 4.40 7.94
CA GLY A 23 6.06 3.22 7.53
C GLY A 23 5.36 2.46 6.41
N HIS A 24 4.05 2.23 6.51
CA HIS A 24 3.31 1.54 5.45
C HIS A 24 3.28 2.34 4.15
N LEU A 25 3.06 3.66 4.21
CA LEU A 25 3.13 4.52 3.02
C LEU A 25 4.49 4.44 2.31
N CYS A 26 5.58 4.54 3.07
CA CYS A 26 6.94 4.44 2.53
C CYS A 26 7.17 3.08 1.85
N LEU A 27 6.82 1.98 2.53
CA LEU A 27 6.98 0.64 1.98
C LEU A 27 6.11 0.42 0.73
N SER A 28 4.89 0.91 0.72
CA SER A 28 4.00 0.84 -0.45
C SER A 28 4.57 1.62 -1.63
N TRP A 29 5.17 2.79 -1.38
CA TRP A 29 5.83 3.55 -2.44
C TRP A 29 7.05 2.81 -3.01
N GLU A 30 7.94 2.32 -2.14
CA GLU A 30 9.13 1.56 -2.54
C GLU A 30 8.74 0.31 -3.35
N PHE A 31 7.73 -0.42 -2.89
CA PHE A 31 7.28 -1.63 -3.58
C PHE A 31 6.57 -1.32 -4.90
N LEU A 32 5.81 -0.22 -4.99
CA LEU A 32 5.22 0.23 -6.24
C LEU A 32 6.29 0.59 -7.28
N HIS A 33 7.33 1.30 -6.86
CA HIS A 33 8.47 1.61 -7.71
C HIS A 33 9.16 0.33 -8.20
N TRP A 34 9.38 -0.64 -7.31
CA TRP A 34 9.96 -1.93 -7.66
C TRP A 34 9.12 -2.71 -8.68
N GLU A 35 7.81 -2.83 -8.47
CA GLU A 35 6.92 -3.51 -9.43
C GLU A 35 6.84 -2.77 -10.77
N TYR A 36 6.94 -1.44 -10.78
CA TYR A 36 7.04 -0.65 -12.00
C TYR A 36 8.32 -0.94 -12.79
N GLU A 37 9.49 -0.91 -12.13
CA GLU A 37 10.76 -1.26 -12.80
C GLU A 37 10.74 -2.70 -13.35
N LYS A 38 10.16 -3.62 -12.59
CA LYS A 38 9.97 -5.02 -13.02
C LYS A 38 9.05 -5.09 -14.24
N ALA A 39 7.96 -4.33 -14.26
CA ALA A 39 7.06 -4.27 -15.42
C ALA A 39 7.79 -3.77 -16.68
N LEU A 40 8.61 -2.73 -16.55
CA LEU A 40 9.44 -2.21 -17.65
C LEU A 40 10.41 -3.26 -18.19
N LYS A 41 11.17 -3.93 -17.31
CA LYS A 41 12.11 -5.01 -17.70
C LYS A 41 11.40 -6.15 -18.43
N ILE A 42 10.20 -6.54 -17.96
CA ILE A 42 9.40 -7.57 -18.60
C ILE A 42 8.95 -7.11 -19.99
N TRP A 43 8.49 -5.87 -20.12
CA TRP A 43 8.04 -5.28 -21.38
C TRP A 43 9.16 -5.22 -22.42
N GLU A 44 10.36 -4.76 -22.02
CA GLU A 44 11.54 -4.73 -22.90
C GLU A 44 11.98 -6.13 -23.36
N SER A 45 11.80 -7.15 -22.51
CA SER A 45 12.16 -8.54 -22.82
C SER A 45 11.13 -9.29 -23.67
N ASP A 46 9.94 -8.73 -23.89
CA ASP A 46 8.84 -9.40 -24.59
C ASP A 46 8.86 -9.10 -26.09
N GLN A 47 9.80 -9.74 -26.81
CA GLN A 47 9.99 -9.60 -28.27
C GLN A 47 8.73 -9.88 -29.12
N TYR A 48 7.71 -10.53 -28.56
CA TYR A 48 6.49 -10.93 -29.29
C TYR A 48 5.19 -10.46 -28.63
N GLY A 49 5.24 -9.66 -27.56
CA GLY A 49 4.04 -9.17 -26.85
C GLY A 49 3.17 -10.27 -26.24
N LEU A 50 3.75 -11.44 -25.95
CA LEU A 50 3.02 -12.63 -25.48
C LEU A 50 2.78 -12.65 -23.97
N ARG A 51 3.40 -11.73 -23.20
CA ARG A 51 3.22 -11.70 -21.74
C ARG A 51 1.95 -10.93 -21.37
N ARG A 52 1.02 -11.65 -20.74
CA ARG A 52 -0.28 -11.09 -20.30
C ARG A 52 -0.12 -10.27 -19.01
N PHE A 53 0.25 -9.00 -19.13
CA PHE A 53 0.09 -8.02 -18.03
C PHE A 53 -1.38 -7.80 -17.63
N ASN A 54 -2.33 -8.19 -18.50
CA ASN A 54 -3.76 -8.10 -18.25
C ASN A 54 -4.22 -8.81 -16.97
N GLU A 55 -3.47 -9.81 -16.48
CA GLU A 55 -3.85 -10.53 -15.26
C GLU A 55 -3.75 -9.67 -13.99
N VAL A 56 -2.81 -8.71 -13.94
CA VAL A 56 -2.58 -7.86 -12.76
C VAL A 56 -3.03 -6.42 -12.96
N ALA A 57 -3.28 -5.99 -14.21
CA ALA A 57 -3.77 -4.64 -14.51
C ALA A 57 -5.05 -4.27 -13.75
N GLY A 58 -5.99 -5.21 -13.59
CA GLY A 58 -7.20 -5.00 -12.81
C GLY A 58 -6.94 -4.80 -11.31
N GLU A 59 -5.96 -5.52 -10.75
CA GLU A 59 -5.54 -5.34 -9.35
C GLU A 59 -4.89 -3.96 -9.14
N PHE A 60 -4.05 -3.52 -10.09
CA PHE A 60 -3.44 -2.17 -10.06
C PHE A 60 -4.49 -1.07 -10.20
N GLN A 61 -5.50 -1.27 -11.04
CA GLN A 61 -6.62 -0.34 -11.14
C GLN A 61 -7.39 -0.27 -9.81
N GLN A 62 -7.65 -1.41 -9.16
CA GLN A 62 -8.31 -1.43 -7.85
C GLN A 62 -7.45 -0.72 -6.78
N PHE A 63 -6.14 -0.99 -6.75
CA PHE A 63 -5.19 -0.29 -5.88
C PHE A 63 -5.24 1.22 -6.08
N GLN A 64 -5.20 1.69 -7.33
CA GLN A 64 -5.30 3.10 -7.66
C GLN A 64 -6.62 3.72 -7.16
N VAL A 65 -7.76 3.05 -7.38
CA VAL A 65 -9.07 3.53 -6.92
C VAL A 65 -9.12 3.63 -5.39
N LEU A 66 -8.58 2.66 -4.67
CA LEU A 66 -8.53 2.69 -3.21
C LEU A 66 -7.64 3.82 -2.69
N LEU A 67 -6.47 4.02 -3.30
CA LEU A 67 -5.55 5.09 -2.95
C LEU A 67 -6.17 6.47 -3.20
N GLN A 68 -6.75 6.69 -4.38
CA GLN A 68 -7.41 7.94 -4.73
C GLN A 68 -8.56 8.24 -3.78
N ARG A 69 -9.45 7.27 -3.54
CA ARG A 69 -10.56 7.44 -2.58
C ARG A 69 -10.05 7.76 -1.17
N PHE A 70 -8.95 7.13 -0.74
CA PHE A 70 -8.39 7.42 0.57
C PHE A 70 -7.89 8.87 0.66
N ILE A 71 -7.14 9.35 -0.33
CA ILE A 71 -6.61 10.72 -0.37
C ILE A 71 -7.72 11.76 -0.51
N GLU A 72 -8.67 11.55 -1.42
CA GLU A 72 -9.78 12.48 -1.65
C GLU A 72 -10.70 12.60 -0.44
N ASN A 73 -10.90 11.52 0.31
CA ASN A 73 -11.75 11.53 1.50
C ASN A 73 -11.01 11.98 2.76
N GLU A 74 -9.67 11.91 2.81
CA GLU A 74 -8.88 12.24 4.00
C GLU A 74 -9.28 13.57 4.67
N PRO A 75 -9.47 14.70 3.94
CA PRO A 75 -9.83 15.98 4.55
C PRO A 75 -11.17 15.98 5.28
N PHE A 76 -12.06 15.03 4.98
CA PHE A 76 -13.42 14.95 5.51
C PHE A 76 -13.56 13.91 6.63
N GLN A 77 -12.50 13.15 6.95
CA GLN A 77 -12.56 11.98 7.84
C GLN A 77 -11.93 12.21 9.23
N GLY A 78 -11.56 13.46 9.56
CA GLY A 78 -10.96 13.80 10.84
C GLY A 78 -9.47 13.49 10.90
N PRO A 79 -8.91 13.14 12.08
CA PRO A 79 -7.48 12.89 12.23
C PRO A 79 -6.97 11.79 11.29
N ARG A 80 -5.97 12.13 10.47
CA ARG A 80 -5.40 11.27 9.43
C ARG A 80 -5.07 9.85 9.92
N VAL A 81 -4.43 9.73 11.06
CA VAL A 81 -3.96 8.45 11.62
C VAL A 81 -5.12 7.55 12.00
N GLU A 82 -6.16 8.11 12.61
CA GLU A 82 -7.39 7.38 12.96
C GLU A 82 -8.16 6.98 11.70
N ASN A 83 -8.25 7.89 10.73
CA ASN A 83 -8.84 7.62 9.44
C ASN A 83 -8.12 6.45 8.74
N TYR A 84 -6.80 6.47 8.71
CA TYR A 84 -5.99 5.37 8.19
C TYR A 84 -6.26 4.05 8.92
N ALA A 85 -6.22 4.05 10.25
CA ALA A 85 -6.45 2.85 11.05
C ALA A 85 -7.84 2.24 10.77
N ARG A 86 -8.88 3.07 10.75
CA ARG A 86 -10.26 2.66 10.43
C ARG A 86 -10.37 2.10 9.01
N ASN A 87 -9.77 2.76 8.03
CA ASN A 87 -9.81 2.29 6.65
C ASN A 87 -9.01 0.99 6.47
N ARG A 88 -7.89 0.78 7.17
CA ARG A 88 -7.16 -0.49 7.14
C ARG A 88 -7.94 -1.64 7.76
N CYS A 89 -8.72 -1.38 8.81
CA CYS A 89 -9.63 -2.37 9.39
C CYS A 89 -10.73 -2.76 8.40
N ALA A 90 -11.33 -1.79 7.70
CA ALA A 90 -12.42 -2.02 6.74
C ALA A 90 -11.93 -2.58 5.39
N MET A 91 -10.76 -2.12 4.92
CA MET A 91 -10.16 -2.42 3.63
C MET A 91 -8.72 -2.88 3.85
N ARG A 92 -8.56 -4.19 4.02
CA ARG A 92 -7.25 -4.79 4.37
C ARG A 92 -6.18 -4.59 3.29
N ASN A 93 -6.59 -4.36 2.05
CA ASN A 93 -5.73 -4.11 0.89
C ASN A 93 -5.42 -2.62 0.67
N LEU A 94 -5.87 -1.70 1.53
CA LEU A 94 -5.47 -0.30 1.44
C LEU A 94 -3.94 -0.18 1.55
N LEU A 95 -3.33 0.50 0.58
CA LEU A 95 -1.88 0.62 0.38
C LEU A 95 -1.14 -0.70 0.05
N GLN A 96 -1.85 -1.82 -0.15
CA GLN A 96 -1.22 -3.05 -0.60
C GLN A 96 -1.04 -3.04 -2.11
N VAL A 97 0.21 -2.87 -2.55
CA VAL A 97 0.56 -2.89 -3.97
C VAL A 97 0.40 -4.30 -4.54
N PRO A 98 -0.27 -4.46 -5.69
CA PRO A 98 -0.39 -5.76 -6.38
C PRO A 98 0.95 -6.31 -6.84
N VAL A 99 1.04 -7.64 -6.92
CA VAL A 99 2.28 -8.32 -7.31
C VAL A 99 2.18 -8.82 -8.73
N ILE A 100 3.09 -8.41 -9.60
CA ILE A 100 3.18 -8.95 -10.96
C ILE A 100 3.72 -10.38 -10.88
N LYS A 101 2.90 -11.35 -11.22
CA LYS A 101 3.32 -12.76 -11.30
C LYS A 101 4.10 -12.98 -12.60
N GLY A 102 5.43 -12.84 -12.52
CA GLY A 102 6.35 -13.04 -13.64
C GLY A 102 7.32 -14.19 -13.38
N VAL A 103 7.09 -15.31 -14.09
CA VAL A 103 7.94 -16.51 -14.31
C VAL A 103 9.30 -16.55 -13.60
N HIS A 104 9.32 -16.89 -12.30
CA HIS A 104 10.38 -17.66 -11.63
C HIS A 104 9.81 -18.25 -10.32
N GLN A 105 8.85 -19.16 -10.46
CA GLN A 105 8.48 -20.09 -9.38
C GLN A 105 8.38 -21.52 -9.94
N TYR A 106 9.33 -21.92 -10.79
CA TYR A 106 9.60 -23.34 -11.08
C TYR A 106 11.08 -23.49 -11.43
N SER A 107 11.94 -23.64 -10.43
CA SER A 107 13.16 -24.46 -10.51
C SER A 107 13.79 -24.57 -9.13
N SER A 108 13.20 -25.42 -8.29
CA SER A 108 13.91 -26.12 -7.21
C SER A 108 13.11 -27.39 -6.96
N ALA A 109 13.37 -28.38 -7.80
CA ALA A 109 13.16 -29.79 -7.53
C ALA A 109 14.53 -30.45 -7.64
#